data_AF-A0A7C3Q738-F1
#
_entry.id   AF-A0A7C3Q738-F1
#
_cell.length_a   1.000
_cell.length_b   1.000
_cell.length_c   1.000
_cell.angle_alpha   90.00
_cell.angle_beta   90.00
_cell.angle_gamma   90.00
#
_symmetry.space_group_name_H-M   'P 1'
#
loop_
_entity.id
_entity.type
_entity.pdbx_description
1 polymer ?
#
loop_
_entity_poly.entity_id
_entity_poly.type
_entity_poly.pdbx_seq_one_letter_code
_entity_poly.pdbx_strand_id
1 'polypeptide(L)'
;MKQFTLTIFLSIFALAGFFNDTTAADKAEYLENARLCNIFTKKIEDYKKNMRKDFLAGATLASYEYRAELFCKKATDAKKVLDSETLADLNTSIEDNTTK
;
A
#
# COMPACT_ATOMS: atom_id res chain seq x y z
N MET A 1 -40.58 5.14 -34.05
CA MET A 1 -40.26 4.18 -32.96
C MET A 1 -39.29 3.11 -33.45
N LYS A 2 -37.99 3.42 -33.64
CA LYS A 2 -36.94 2.46 -34.03
C LYS A 2 -35.52 2.83 -33.53
N GLN A 3 -35.40 3.74 -32.55
CA GLN A 3 -34.09 4.21 -32.06
C GLN A 3 -33.76 3.85 -30.60
N PHE A 4 -34.63 3.11 -29.90
CA PHE A 4 -34.41 2.77 -28.50
C PHE A 4 -33.64 1.45 -28.26
N THR A 5 -33.26 0.73 -29.32
CA THR A 5 -32.59 -0.58 -29.19
C THR A 5 -31.07 -0.53 -29.13
N LEU A 6 -30.41 0.61 -29.41
CA LEU A 6 -28.94 0.69 -29.46
C LEU A 6 -28.29 1.00 -28.11
N THR A 7 -29.03 1.53 -27.13
CA THR A 7 -28.47 2.03 -25.86
C THR A 7 -28.33 0.97 -24.76
N ILE A 8 -28.89 -0.24 -24.94
CA ILE A 8 -28.89 -1.29 -23.90
C ILE A 8 -27.61 -2.15 -23.95
N PHE A 9 -26.92 -2.23 -25.10
CA PHE A 9 -25.73 -3.07 -25.23
C PHE A 9 -24.43 -2.42 -24.72
N LEU A 10 -24.41 -1.10 -24.49
CA LEU A 10 -23.19 -0.38 -24.09
C LEU A 10 -22.97 -0.34 -22.56
N SER A 11 -23.97 -0.69 -21.75
CA SER A 11 -23.90 -0.59 -20.28
C SER A 11 -23.35 -1.83 -19.59
N ILE A 12 -23.20 -2.96 -20.29
CA ILE A 12 -22.84 -4.26 -19.67
C ILE A 12 -21.32 -4.44 -19.50
N PHE A 13 -20.50 -3.64 -20.19
CA PHE A 13 -19.03 -3.74 -20.10
C PHE A 13 -18.39 -2.92 -18.97
N ALA A 14 -19.14 -2.04 -18.30
CA ALA A 14 -18.58 -1.15 -17.28
C ALA A 14 -18.49 -1.76 -15.87
N LEU A 15 -19.14 -2.91 -15.61
CA LEU A 15 -19.31 -3.45 -14.24
C LEU A 15 -18.53 -4.75 -13.97
N ALA A 16 -17.88 -5.37 -14.96
CA ALA A 16 -17.34 -6.74 -14.82
C ALA A 16 -15.84 -6.86 -14.48
N GLY A 17 -15.09 -5.76 -14.29
CA GLY A 17 -13.61 -5.86 -14.29
C GLY A 17 -12.81 -5.03 -13.29
N PHE A 18 -13.42 -4.34 -12.31
CA PHE A 18 -12.68 -3.35 -11.50
C PHE A 18 -12.42 -3.73 -10.04
N PHE A 19 -12.93 -4.84 -9.53
CA PHE A 19 -12.84 -5.15 -8.09
C PHE A 19 -12.52 -6.62 -7.86
N ASN A 20 -11.23 -7.02 -7.82
CA ASN A 20 -10.83 -8.21 -7.05
C ASN A 20 -9.31 -8.40 -6.81
N ASP A 21 -8.48 -7.35 -6.72
CA ASP A 21 -7.02 -7.52 -6.54
C ASP A 21 -6.45 -6.64 -5.40
N THR A 22 -7.27 -6.34 -4.40
CA THR A 22 -6.89 -5.48 -3.25
C THR A 22 -5.76 -6.12 -2.43
N THR A 23 -5.86 -7.41 -2.11
CA THR A 23 -4.85 -8.14 -1.34
C THR A 23 -3.46 -8.14 -1.98
N ALA A 24 -3.37 -8.29 -3.30
CA ALA A 24 -2.10 -8.25 -4.03
C ALA A 24 -1.51 -6.83 -4.06
N ALA A 25 -2.35 -5.82 -4.28
CA ALA A 25 -1.96 -4.42 -4.26
C ALA A 25 -1.49 -3.98 -2.86
N ASP A 26 -2.21 -4.37 -1.80
CA ASP A 26 -1.92 -4.03 -0.40
C ASP A 26 -0.60 -4.69 0.05
N LYS A 27 -0.35 -5.92 -0.39
CA LYS A 27 0.92 -6.61 -0.14
C LYS A 27 2.09 -5.92 -0.86
N ALA A 28 1.89 -5.50 -2.11
CA ALA A 28 2.90 -4.77 -2.87
C ALA A 28 3.19 -3.41 -2.22
N GLU A 29 2.16 -2.70 -1.75
CA GLU A 29 2.30 -1.44 -1.03
C GLU A 29 3.09 -1.62 0.28
N TYR A 30 2.79 -2.64 1.07
CA TYR A 30 3.55 -2.94 2.28
C TYR A 30 5.04 -3.18 1.97
N LEU A 31 5.35 -4.04 0.99
CA LEU A 31 6.73 -4.38 0.64
C LEU A 31 7.50 -3.14 0.16
N GLU A 32 6.89 -2.29 -0.65
CA GLU A 32 7.52 -1.07 -1.13
C GLU A 32 7.75 -0.06 -0.01
N ASN A 33 6.75 0.16 0.86
CA ASN A 33 6.90 1.05 2.02
C ASN A 33 7.99 0.54 2.98
N ALA A 34 8.08 -0.78 3.22
CA ALA A 34 9.12 -1.39 4.04
C ALA A 34 10.52 -1.22 3.40
N ARG A 35 10.63 -1.37 2.08
CA ARG A 35 11.88 -1.13 1.34
C ARG A 35 12.32 0.33 1.45
N LEU A 36 11.40 1.27 1.27
CA LEU A 36 11.68 2.71 1.35
C LEU A 36 12.07 3.14 2.77
N CYS A 37 11.37 2.64 3.79
CA CYS A 37 11.74 2.81 5.19
C CYS A 37 13.23 2.46 5.42
N ASN A 38 13.65 1.26 4.99
CA ASN A 38 15.04 0.81 5.13
C ASN A 38 16.04 1.69 4.38
N ILE A 39 15.71 2.14 3.16
CA ILE A 39 16.58 3.01 2.37
C ILE A 39 16.80 4.35 3.07
N PHE A 40 15.74 4.97 3.57
CA PHE A 40 15.88 6.27 4.24
C PHE A 40 16.57 6.15 5.60
N THR A 41 16.34 5.07 6.36
CA THR A 41 17.11 4.77 7.57
C THR A 41 18.60 4.67 7.28
N LYS A 42 19.01 3.90 6.26
CA LYS A 42 20.42 3.79 5.85
C LYS A 42 20.98 5.13 5.37
N LYS A 43 20.21 5.92 4.61
CA LYS A 43 20.62 7.26 4.19
C LYS A 43 20.88 8.18 5.36
N ILE A 44 20.08 8.11 6.43
CA ILE A 44 20.30 8.90 7.65
C ILE A 44 21.63 8.48 8.30
N GLU A 45 21.84 7.18 8.48
CA GLU A 45 23.07 6.63 9.06
C GLU A 45 24.31 7.05 8.26
N ASP A 46 24.28 6.88 6.94
CA ASP A 46 25.39 7.22 6.06
C ASP A 46 25.62 8.73 5.97
N TYR A 47 24.56 9.52 5.92
CA TYR A 47 24.67 10.97 5.87
C TYR A 47 25.28 11.52 7.16
N LYS A 48 24.86 11.01 8.33
CA LYS A 48 25.38 11.43 9.64
C LYS A 48 26.89 11.18 9.79
N LYS A 49 27.49 10.21 9.10
CA LYS A 49 28.93 9.92 9.17
C LYS A 49 29.80 11.10 8.73
N ASN A 50 29.39 11.83 7.69
CA ASN A 50 30.22 12.85 7.05
C ASN A 50 29.46 14.14 6.73
N MET A 51 28.31 14.42 7.37
CA MET A 51 27.55 15.63 7.05
C MET A 51 28.31 16.90 7.43
N ARG A 52 28.17 17.93 6.59
CA ARG A 52 28.67 19.28 6.89
C ARG A 52 27.85 19.89 8.03
N LYS A 53 28.42 20.88 8.72
CA LYS A 53 27.75 21.64 9.79
C LYS A 53 27.12 22.92 9.26
N ASP A 54 26.34 22.81 8.20
CA ASP A 54 25.66 23.94 7.58
C ASP A 54 24.13 23.72 7.53
N PHE A 55 23.40 24.81 7.29
CA PHE A 55 21.94 24.79 7.25
C PHE A 55 21.40 23.81 6.20
N LEU A 56 22.03 23.75 5.03
CA LEU A 56 21.60 22.86 3.94
C LEU A 56 21.76 21.39 4.32
N ALA A 57 22.82 21.05 5.06
CA ALA A 57 23.05 19.72 5.56
C ALA A 57 22.02 19.34 6.63
N GLY A 58 21.68 20.28 7.53
CA GLY A 58 20.58 20.11 8.48
C GLY A 58 19.24 19.86 7.78
N ALA A 59 18.90 20.66 6.77
CA ALA A 59 17.67 20.49 6.00
C ALA A 59 17.63 19.16 5.23
N THR A 60 18.78 18.73 4.69
CA THR A 60 18.90 17.43 4.01
C THR A 60 18.65 16.28 4.98
N LEU A 61 19.26 16.34 6.17
CA LEU A 61 19.07 15.33 7.20
C LEU A 61 17.59 15.26 7.64
N ALA A 62 16.98 16.40 7.94
CA ALA A 62 15.56 16.48 8.31
C ALA A 62 14.65 15.90 7.21
N SER A 63 15.00 16.13 5.94
CA SER A 63 14.27 15.57 4.80
C SER A 63 14.38 14.04 4.71
N TYR A 64 15.51 13.45 5.12
CA TYR A 64 15.66 11.99 5.20
C TYR A 64 14.92 11.41 6.40
N GLU A 65 15.02 12.05 7.57
CA GLU A 65 14.32 11.65 8.79
C GLU A 65 12.80 11.64 8.59
N TYR A 66 12.26 12.72 8.00
CA TYR A 66 10.83 12.79 7.66
C TYR A 66 10.37 11.66 6.74
N ARG A 67 11.15 11.35 5.69
CA ARG A 67 10.78 10.27 4.76
C ARG A 67 10.91 8.89 5.40
N ALA A 68 11.91 8.66 6.24
CA ALA A 68 12.03 7.44 7.01
C ALA A 68 10.78 7.25 7.88
N GLU A 69 10.41 8.26 8.67
CA GLU A 69 9.21 8.21 9.52
C GLU A 69 7.95 7.92 8.69
N LEU A 70 7.76 8.65 7.59
CA LEU A 70 6.60 8.50 6.72
C LEU A 70 6.47 7.06 6.18
N PHE A 71 7.53 6.51 5.59
CA PHE A 71 7.48 5.19 4.97
C PHE A 71 7.46 4.06 6.00
N CYS A 72 8.16 4.21 7.12
CA CYS A 72 8.10 3.22 8.20
C CYS A 72 6.70 3.16 8.85
N LYS A 73 6.05 4.32 9.03
CA LYS A 73 4.67 4.39 9.51
C LYS A 73 3.71 3.74 8.51
N LYS A 74 3.80 4.10 7.23
CA LYS A 74 3.00 3.48 6.17
C LYS A 74 3.19 1.97 6.09
N ALA A 75 4.42 1.47 6.24
CA ALA A 75 4.68 0.04 6.27
C ALA A 75 3.99 -0.64 7.46
N THR A 76 3.99 0.00 8.63
CA THR A 76 3.32 -0.54 9.82
C THR A 76 1.82 -0.55 9.66
N ASP A 77 1.24 0.50 9.08
CA ASP A 77 -0.20 0.61 8.86
C ASP A 77 -0.67 -0.37 7.78
N ALA A 78 0.06 -0.50 6.66
CA ALA A 78 -0.21 -1.50 5.62
C ALA A 78 -0.09 -2.94 6.15
N LYS A 79 0.87 -3.21 7.05
CA LYS A 79 1.00 -4.51 7.70
C LYS A 79 -0.24 -4.89 8.52
N LYS A 80 -0.81 -3.95 9.28
CA LYS A 80 -2.01 -4.20 10.08
C LYS A 80 -3.21 -4.57 9.21
N VAL A 81 -3.34 -3.94 8.04
CA VAL A 81 -4.41 -4.23 7.07
C VAL A 81 -4.25 -5.67 6.56
N LEU A 82 -3.05 -6.05 6.11
CA LEU A 82 -2.73 -7.41 5.67
C LEU A 82 -2.98 -8.47 6.75
N ASP A 83 -2.56 -8.20 7.99
CA ASP A 83 -2.76 -9.11 9.13
C ASP A 83 -4.26 -9.22 9.51
N SER A 84 -5.06 -8.18 9.28
CA SER A 84 -6.51 -8.19 9.55
C SER A 84 -7.33 -8.88 8.45
N GLU A 85 -6.95 -8.72 7.19
CA GLU A 85 -7.61 -9.33 6.04
C GLU A 85 -7.34 -10.84 5.98
N THR A 86 -6.11 -11.25 6.28
CA THR A 86 -5.76 -12.69 6.41
C THR A 86 -6.56 -13.39 7.51
N LEU A 87 -6.93 -12.71 8.60
CA LEU A 87 -7.81 -13.26 9.65
C LEU A 87 -9.29 -13.34 9.20
N ALA A 88 -9.74 -12.44 8.32
CA ALA A 88 -11.10 -12.47 7.76
C ALA A 88 -11.28 -13.58 6.72
N ASP A 89 -10.27 -13.83 5.88
CA ASP A 89 -10.27 -14.92 4.88
C ASP A 89 -10.24 -16.32 5.52
N LEU A 90 -9.57 -16.45 6.68
CA LEU A 90 -9.57 -17.68 7.48
C LEU A 90 -10.94 -17.95 8.12
N ASN A 91 -11.63 -16.93 8.62
CA ASN A 91 -12.94 -17.09 9.26
C ASN A 91 -14.05 -17.41 8.25
N THR A 92 -14.04 -16.79 7.07
CA THR A 92 -15.00 -17.10 5.99
C THR A 92 -14.81 -18.51 5.42
N SER A 93 -13.56 -18.99 5.33
CA SER A 93 -13.26 -20.38 4.92
C SER A 93 -13.70 -21.44 5.96
N ILE A 94 -13.82 -21.05 7.23
CA ILE A 94 -14.27 -21.94 8.32
C ILE A 94 -15.80 -22.04 8.34
N GLU A 95 -16.54 -20.95 8.08
CA GLU A 95 -18.00 -20.95 8.04
C GLU A 95 -18.57 -21.82 6.90
N ASP A 96 -17.89 -21.87 5.75
CA ASP A 96 -18.31 -22.69 4.59
C ASP A 96 -18.09 -24.21 4.82
N ASN A 97 -17.25 -24.58 5.78
CA ASN A 97 -16.89 -25.98 6.07
C ASN A 97 -17.60 -26.53 7.33
N THR A 98 -18.37 -25.70 8.04
CA THR A 98 -19.15 -26.11 9.22
C THR A 98 -20.65 -26.29 8.94
N THR A 99 -21.09 -26.08 7.69
CA THR A 99 -22.48 -26.25 7.25
C THR A 99 -22.64 -27.42 6.25
N LYS A 100 -22.09 -28.59 6.58
CA LYS A 100 -22.37 -29.85 5.89
C LYS A 100 -22.61 -30.99 6.87
#